data_AF-A0AAN0MCS2-F1
#
_entry.id   AF-A0AAN0MCS2-F1
#
_cell.length_a   1.000
_cell.length_b   1.000
_cell.length_c   1.000
_cell.angle_alpha   90.00
_cell.angle_beta   90.00
_cell.angle_gamma   90.00
#
_symmetry.space_group_name_H-M   'P 1'
#
loop_
_entity.id
_entity.type
_entity.pdbx_description
1 polymer ?
#
loop_
_entity_poly.entity_id
_entity_poly.type
_entity_poly.pdbx_seq_one_letter_code
_entity_poly.pdbx_strand_id
1 'polypeptide(L)'
;MDSLRLKGLFVLTGKMMAADMNYGFVFSLEATLKTIAIFPGVFLVVVLFNRILLEKYELIELLRADRINEENFVKRAWMSVVIFVIGTGLLIFAYNWAPQPTQLFKQLLPIIALGSFATFLIFKSFSGFLLKFMQTSKKSYYKGLNVFVWRQVSAKINSTYKMMSVISIMLLFGMGTLITGFNLNSVMNEQISGMIANDISVKYSYPIGKSTIGPNLIDLNDSRIKNAETMTYYSSANMRFNVVFEKYIDQNDANSFMYEITDVGFVSVENFNKARIMQNLEPITVGQGQFAVIAPIQQMGPETISPSDIFKDGNTYDFANQNLSYKKVQDIEKTKIDNNGNDDVLVIMNDNALQNIVDSNDALTSSVTIHMMNTQPGTDNKEFAKALRTSIATHYDNKEVGDDMFDYMYFVTPHKR
;
A
#
# COMPACT_ATOMS: atom_id res chain seq x y z
N MET A 1 20.78 -31.66 1.69
CA MET A 1 19.37 -31.28 1.94
C MET A 1 19.22 -29.77 2.24
N ASP A 2 20.23 -29.15 2.86
CA ASP A 2 20.18 -27.71 3.23
C ASP A 2 20.30 -26.75 2.05
N SER A 3 21.06 -27.08 0.99
CA SER A 3 21.15 -26.23 -0.21
C SER A 3 19.83 -26.13 -0.99
N LEU A 4 19.01 -27.19 -0.96
CA LEU A 4 17.70 -27.21 -1.64
C LEU A 4 16.67 -26.38 -0.89
N ARG A 5 16.70 -26.42 0.45
CA ARG A 5 15.83 -25.60 1.32
C ARG A 5 16.18 -24.13 1.22
N LEU A 6 17.47 -23.79 1.17
CA LEU A 6 17.92 -22.42 0.98
C LEU A 6 17.49 -21.87 -0.38
N LYS A 7 17.69 -22.64 -1.45
CA LYS A 7 17.23 -22.27 -2.81
C LYS A 7 15.71 -22.11 -2.86
N GLY A 8 14.96 -23.00 -2.21
CA GLY A 8 13.50 -22.88 -2.11
C GLY A 8 13.06 -21.59 -1.41
N LEU A 9 13.67 -21.25 -0.28
CA LEU A 9 13.37 -20.01 0.44
C LEU A 9 13.76 -18.76 -0.36
N PHE A 10 14.89 -18.80 -1.07
CA PHE A 10 15.31 -17.70 -1.94
C PHE A 10 14.37 -17.49 -3.13
N VAL A 11 13.95 -18.58 -3.80
CA VAL A 11 12.98 -18.52 -4.90
C VAL A 11 11.62 -18.02 -4.40
N LEU A 12 11.19 -18.49 -3.23
CA LEU A 12 9.96 -18.03 -2.58
C LEU A 12 10.05 -16.51 -2.30
N THR A 13 11.16 -16.06 -1.70
CA THR A 13 11.39 -14.64 -1.39
C THR A 13 11.46 -13.78 -2.66
N GLY A 14 12.18 -14.23 -3.70
CA GLY A 14 12.28 -13.51 -4.98
C GLY A 14 10.92 -13.38 -5.68
N LYS A 15 10.13 -14.46 -5.71
CA LYS A 15 8.74 -14.41 -6.20
C LYS A 15 7.87 -13.47 -5.38
N MET A 16 8.03 -13.48 -4.05
CA MET A 16 7.33 -12.59 -3.14
C MET A 16 7.80 -11.14 -3.20
N MET A 17 8.90 -10.81 -3.88
CA MET A 17 9.36 -9.42 -4.06
C MET A 17 9.22 -8.93 -5.50
N ALA A 18 8.61 -9.74 -6.39
CA ALA A 18 8.57 -9.50 -7.83
C ALA A 18 9.97 -9.15 -8.42
N ALA A 19 11.04 -9.66 -7.79
CA ALA A 19 12.41 -9.32 -8.15
C ALA A 19 12.87 -10.17 -9.34
N ASP A 20 13.57 -9.53 -10.27
CA ASP A 20 14.09 -10.18 -11.46
C ASP A 20 15.16 -11.22 -11.05
N MET A 21 14.92 -12.50 -11.36
CA MET A 21 15.79 -13.61 -10.93
C MET A 21 17.00 -13.77 -11.86
N ASN A 22 17.62 -12.66 -12.25
CA ASN A 22 18.94 -12.64 -12.85
C ASN A 22 19.97 -12.87 -11.73
N TYR A 23 20.37 -14.13 -11.57
CA TYR A 23 21.34 -14.55 -10.55
C TYR A 23 22.72 -13.92 -10.81
N GLY A 24 22.98 -12.80 -10.15
CA GLY A 24 24.34 -12.30 -9.89
C GLY A 24 24.62 -12.37 -8.39
N PHE A 25 25.72 -12.99 -7.97
CA PHE A 25 26.16 -12.90 -6.58
C PHE A 25 26.68 -11.48 -6.33
N VAL A 26 25.80 -10.59 -5.85
CA VAL A 26 26.18 -9.22 -5.48
C VAL A 26 26.68 -9.22 -4.03
N PHE A 27 28.00 -9.29 -3.89
CA PHE A 27 28.64 -9.17 -2.58
C PHE A 27 28.74 -7.70 -2.17
N SER A 28 27.92 -7.28 -1.21
CA SER A 28 28.05 -5.95 -0.58
C SER A 28 28.97 -6.04 0.64
N LEU A 29 30.17 -5.46 0.51
CA LEU A 29 31.10 -5.32 1.62
C LEU A 29 30.50 -4.50 2.76
N GLU A 30 29.73 -3.46 2.42
CA GLU A 30 29.06 -2.59 3.41
C GLU A 30 28.03 -3.36 4.24
N ALA A 31 27.18 -4.18 3.59
CA ALA A 31 26.21 -5.02 4.31
C ALA A 31 26.91 -6.08 5.19
N THR A 32 28.04 -6.61 4.72
CA THR A 32 28.86 -7.56 5.49
C THR A 32 29.42 -6.91 6.75
N LEU A 33 30.00 -5.71 6.65
CA LEU A 33 30.53 -4.97 7.79
C LEU A 33 29.42 -4.61 8.80
N LYS A 34 28.24 -4.20 8.32
CA LYS A 34 27.06 -3.96 9.20
C LYS A 34 26.67 -5.24 9.95
N THR A 35 26.68 -6.39 9.28
CA THR A 35 26.36 -7.68 9.91
C THR A 35 27.39 -8.07 10.97
N ILE A 36 28.68 -7.90 10.68
CA ILE A 36 29.78 -8.14 11.62
C ILE A 36 29.69 -7.22 12.84
N ALA A 37 29.21 -5.98 12.67
CA ALA A 37 29.02 -5.04 13.79
C ALA A 37 27.79 -5.38 14.65
N ILE A 38 26.69 -5.80 14.03
CA ILE A 38 25.43 -6.09 14.74
C ILE A 38 25.54 -7.37 15.58
N PHE A 39 26.24 -8.40 15.11
CA PHE A 39 26.37 -9.68 15.83
C PHE A 39 26.95 -9.53 17.24
N PRO A 40 28.10 -8.87 17.44
CA PRO A 40 28.64 -8.56 18.77
C PRO A 40 27.71 -7.68 19.59
N GLY A 41 27.00 -6.73 18.95
CA GLY A 41 26.03 -5.88 19.63
C GLY A 41 24.89 -6.68 20.26
N VAL A 42 24.25 -7.57 19.48
CA VAL A 42 23.22 -8.49 19.99
C VAL A 42 23.78 -9.40 21.08
N PHE A 43 24.98 -9.95 20.88
CA PHE A 43 25.62 -10.82 21.86
C PHE A 43 25.90 -10.10 23.19
N LEU A 44 26.40 -8.86 23.14
CA LEU A 44 26.63 -8.04 24.33
C LEU A 44 25.34 -7.77 25.08
N VAL A 45 24.25 -7.45 24.37
CA VAL A 45 22.93 -7.28 24.99
C VAL A 45 22.51 -8.57 25.70
N VAL A 46 22.59 -9.72 25.03
CA VAL A 46 22.24 -11.02 25.65
C VAL A 46 23.11 -11.33 26.87
N VAL A 47 24.41 -11.10 26.79
CA VAL A 47 25.34 -11.34 27.90
C VAL A 47 25.06 -10.39 29.06
N LEU A 48 24.76 -9.11 28.81
CA LEU A 48 24.39 -8.15 29.84
C LEU A 48 23.08 -8.53 30.52
N PHE A 49 22.04 -8.88 29.76
CA PHE A 49 20.77 -9.37 30.30
C PHE A 49 20.98 -10.63 31.13
N ASN A 50 21.73 -11.60 30.61
CA ASN A 50 22.05 -12.83 31.33
C ASN A 50 22.87 -12.56 32.60
N ARG A 51 23.81 -11.62 32.57
CA ARG A 51 24.59 -11.22 33.75
C ARG A 51 23.70 -10.61 34.82
N ILE A 52 22.84 -9.65 34.47
CA ILE A 52 21.90 -9.01 35.40
C ILE A 52 20.93 -10.04 35.99
N LEU A 53 20.48 -11.02 35.19
CA LEU A 53 19.65 -12.12 35.66
C LEU A 53 20.42 -13.01 36.63
N LEU A 54 21.62 -13.46 36.27
CA LEU A 54 22.44 -14.36 37.08
C LEU A 54 22.93 -13.72 38.39
N GLU A 55 23.19 -12.41 38.40
CA GLU A 55 23.61 -11.66 39.59
C GLU A 55 22.50 -11.60 40.66
N LYS A 56 21.24 -11.78 40.28
CA LYS A 56 20.09 -11.78 41.19
C LYS A 56 19.75 -13.15 41.79
N TYR A 57 20.31 -14.25 41.29
CA TYR A 57 20.03 -15.60 41.79
C TYR A 57 21.17 -16.07 42.69
N GLU A 58 20.88 -16.42 43.94
CA GLU A 58 21.87 -17.04 44.80
C GLU A 58 22.27 -18.42 44.26
N LEU A 59 23.56 -18.79 44.34
CA LEU A 59 24.05 -20.11 43.92
C LEU A 59 23.25 -21.26 44.57
N ILE A 60 22.82 -21.06 45.83
CA ILE A 60 22.03 -22.05 46.57
C ILE A 60 20.59 -22.18 46.05
N GLU A 61 20.00 -21.12 45.50
CA GLU A 61 18.71 -21.16 44.83
C GLU A 61 18.82 -21.88 43.48
N LEU A 62 19.89 -21.66 42.72
CA LEU A 62 20.16 -22.37 41.46
C LEU A 62 20.34 -23.88 41.70
N LEU A 63 21.02 -24.27 42.78
CA LEU A 63 21.20 -25.68 43.18
C LEU A 63 19.92 -26.32 43.74
N ARG A 64 18.96 -25.52 44.22
CA ARG A 64 17.66 -25.98 44.74
C ARG A 64 16.50 -25.79 43.76
N ALA A 65 16.73 -25.20 42.59
CA ALA A 65 15.70 -24.81 41.63
C ALA A 65 14.79 -25.99 41.19
N ASP A 66 15.31 -27.22 41.16
CA ASP A 66 14.51 -28.41 40.79
C ASP A 66 13.68 -28.98 41.96
N ARG A 67 13.93 -28.54 43.22
CA ARG A 67 13.26 -29.04 44.43
C ARG A 67 12.23 -28.08 45.03
N ILE A 68 12.15 -26.85 44.55
CA ILE A 68 11.22 -25.84 45.06
C ILE A 68 9.94 -25.90 44.22
N ASN A 69 8.82 -26.30 44.84
CA ASN A 69 7.51 -26.20 44.20
C ASN A 69 7.08 -24.74 44.19
N GLU A 70 6.71 -24.20 43.03
CA GLU A 70 6.17 -22.85 42.94
C GLU A 70 4.83 -22.78 43.70
N GLU A 71 4.64 -21.78 44.56
CA GLU A 71 3.35 -21.57 45.20
C GLU A 71 2.27 -21.27 44.14
N ASN A 72 1.20 -22.04 44.13
CA ASN A 72 0.07 -21.81 43.23
C ASN A 72 -0.52 -20.41 43.46
N PHE A 73 -0.38 -19.51 42.48
CA PHE A 73 -0.85 -18.12 42.58
C PHE A 73 -2.38 -18.04 42.57
N VAL A 74 -3.08 -18.99 41.95
CA VAL A 74 -4.54 -19.04 41.92
C VAL A 74 -5.07 -19.84 43.10
N LYS A 75 -5.27 -19.16 44.24
CA LYS A 75 -5.84 -19.77 45.44
C LYS A 75 -7.33 -20.11 45.32
N ARG A 76 -8.08 -19.47 44.40
CA ARG A 76 -9.52 -19.72 44.18
C ARG A 76 -9.88 -19.84 42.70
N ALA A 77 -10.54 -20.94 42.34
CA ALA A 77 -10.84 -21.31 40.96
C ALA A 77 -11.77 -20.32 40.22
N TRP A 78 -12.69 -19.67 40.94
CA TRP A 78 -13.60 -18.70 40.33
C TRP A 78 -12.85 -17.45 39.81
N MET A 79 -11.72 -17.08 40.44
CA MET A 79 -10.91 -15.94 39.99
C MET A 79 -10.28 -16.23 38.62
N SER A 80 -9.86 -17.46 38.34
CA SER A 80 -9.40 -17.83 36.99
C SER A 80 -10.51 -17.63 35.98
N VAL A 81 -11.73 -18.10 36.25
CA VAL A 81 -12.87 -17.94 35.32
C VAL A 81 -13.12 -16.48 35.00
N VAL A 82 -13.13 -15.60 36.01
CA VAL A 82 -13.30 -14.15 35.80
C VAL A 82 -12.17 -13.56 34.96
N ILE A 83 -10.90 -13.90 35.25
CA ILE A 83 -9.74 -13.43 34.48
C ILE A 83 -9.78 -13.93 33.03
N PHE A 84 -10.28 -15.14 32.80
CA PHE A 84 -10.45 -15.69 31.45
C PHE A 84 -11.44 -14.85 30.64
N VAL A 85 -12.63 -14.61 31.21
CA VAL A 85 -13.70 -13.83 30.56
C VAL A 85 -13.21 -12.42 30.25
N ILE A 86 -12.49 -11.77 31.19
CA ILE A 86 -11.89 -10.45 30.97
C ILE A 86 -10.85 -10.50 29.85
N GLY A 87 -9.94 -11.48 29.88
CA GLY A 87 -8.90 -11.64 28.86
C GLY A 87 -9.48 -11.87 27.46
N THR A 88 -10.47 -12.75 27.33
CA THR A 88 -11.18 -12.99 26.07
C THR A 88 -11.95 -11.75 25.61
N GLY A 89 -12.63 -11.04 26.52
CA GLY A 89 -13.34 -9.80 26.20
C GLY A 89 -12.40 -8.71 25.69
N LEU A 90 -11.23 -8.52 26.31
CA LEU A 90 -10.20 -7.60 25.85
C LEU A 90 -9.66 -7.99 24.47
N LEU A 91 -9.46 -9.28 24.20
CA LEU A 91 -8.98 -9.74 22.90
C LEU A 91 -10.01 -9.51 21.79
N ILE A 92 -11.29 -9.77 22.06
CA ILE A 92 -12.40 -9.48 21.13
C ILE A 92 -12.50 -7.97 20.87
N PHE A 93 -12.38 -7.15 21.92
CA PHE A 93 -12.38 -5.70 21.79
C PHE A 93 -11.22 -5.20 20.93
N ALA A 94 -9.99 -5.69 21.16
CA ALA A 94 -8.83 -5.35 20.33
C ALA A 94 -9.04 -5.75 18.86
N TYR A 95 -9.60 -6.92 18.61
CA TYR A 95 -9.88 -7.40 17.25
C TYR A 95 -10.89 -6.51 16.52
N ASN A 96 -11.96 -6.08 17.21
CA ASN A 96 -12.98 -5.19 16.61
C ASN A 96 -12.49 -3.74 16.45
N TRP A 97 -11.49 -3.32 17.23
CA TRP A 97 -10.87 -2.00 17.10
C TRP A 97 -9.84 -1.94 15.97
N ALA A 98 -9.15 -3.05 15.67
CA ALA A 98 -8.13 -3.13 14.62
C ALA A 98 -8.51 -2.64 13.21
N PRO A 99 -9.73 -2.88 12.67
CA PRO A 99 -10.09 -2.47 11.30
C PRO A 99 -10.52 -1.00 11.16
N GLN A 100 -10.51 -0.19 12.23
CA GLN A 100 -10.95 1.20 12.15
C GLN A 100 -9.93 2.05 11.35
N PRO A 101 -10.36 2.82 10.32
CA PRO A 101 -9.47 3.55 9.40
C PRO A 101 -8.73 4.72 10.07
N THR A 102 -9.09 5.09 11.29
CA THR A 102 -8.53 6.23 12.00
C THR A 102 -7.06 5.99 12.39
N GLN A 103 -6.14 6.78 11.80
CA GLN A 103 -4.74 6.91 12.22
C GLN A 103 -4.07 5.57 12.62
N LEU A 104 -4.04 4.60 11.69
CA LEU A 104 -3.49 3.26 11.86
C LEU A 104 -2.15 3.24 12.63
N PHE A 105 -1.23 4.15 12.31
CA PHE A 105 0.07 4.24 12.98
C PHE A 105 0.01 4.62 14.46
N LYS A 106 -0.96 5.44 14.88
CA LYS A 106 -1.10 5.83 16.30
C LYS A 106 -1.88 4.80 17.11
N GLN A 107 -2.81 4.09 16.47
CA GLN A 107 -3.68 3.11 17.15
C GLN A 107 -3.07 1.69 17.18
N LEU A 108 -2.10 1.39 16.33
CA LEU A 108 -1.45 0.07 16.29
C LEU A 108 -0.79 -0.32 17.62
N LEU A 109 -0.02 0.60 18.23
CA LEU A 109 0.70 0.33 19.47
C LEU A 109 -0.23 -0.01 20.64
N PRO A 110 -1.30 0.77 20.94
CA PRO A 110 -2.23 0.41 22.02
C PRO A 110 -3.00 -0.88 21.74
N ILE A 111 -3.35 -1.19 20.49
CA ILE A 111 -4.05 -2.44 20.12
C ILE A 111 -3.15 -3.67 20.37
N ILE A 112 -1.87 -3.61 19.94
CA ILE A 112 -0.90 -4.69 20.19
C ILE A 112 -0.63 -4.84 21.69
N ALA A 113 -0.51 -3.74 22.43
CA ALA A 113 -0.31 -3.78 23.88
C ALA A 113 -1.50 -4.44 24.59
N LEU A 114 -2.73 -4.08 24.20
CA LEU A 114 -3.96 -4.64 24.75
C LEU A 114 -4.12 -6.12 24.41
N GLY A 115 -3.83 -6.52 23.16
CA GLY A 115 -3.81 -7.92 22.73
C GLY A 115 -2.75 -8.77 23.44
N SER A 116 -1.56 -8.21 23.67
CA SER A 116 -0.48 -8.88 24.42
C SER A 116 -0.86 -9.06 25.89
N PHE A 117 -1.47 -8.04 26.50
CA PHE A 117 -1.98 -8.12 27.87
C PHE A 117 -3.11 -9.13 28.00
N ALA A 118 -4.05 -9.15 27.05
CA ALA A 118 -5.12 -10.14 26.97
C ALA A 118 -4.57 -11.58 26.87
N THR A 119 -3.58 -11.80 25.99
CA THR A 119 -2.90 -13.09 25.81
C THR A 119 -2.27 -13.58 27.12
N PHE A 120 -1.57 -12.69 27.84
CA PHE A 120 -1.01 -13.01 29.15
C PHE A 120 -2.09 -13.40 30.17
N LEU A 121 -3.21 -12.66 30.24
CA LEU A 121 -4.33 -12.98 31.13
C LEU A 121 -4.98 -14.33 30.80
N ILE A 122 -5.15 -14.64 29.51
CA ILE A 122 -5.71 -15.92 29.04
C ILE A 122 -4.83 -17.09 29.49
N PHE A 123 -3.53 -17.06 29.22
CA PHE A 123 -2.62 -18.13 29.66
C PHE A 123 -2.53 -18.24 31.18
N LYS A 124 -2.46 -17.10 31.87
CA LYS A 124 -2.48 -17.06 33.34
C LYS A 124 -3.76 -17.72 33.88
N SER A 125 -4.91 -17.43 33.31
CA SER A 125 -6.17 -18.04 33.72
C SER A 125 -6.24 -19.55 33.37
N PHE A 126 -5.84 -19.90 32.15
CA PHE A 126 -5.84 -21.28 31.66
C PHE A 126 -5.02 -22.20 32.57
N SER A 127 -3.90 -21.70 33.10
CA SER A 127 -3.06 -22.42 34.05
C SER A 127 -3.79 -22.80 35.35
N GLY A 128 -4.67 -21.92 35.85
CA GLY A 128 -5.52 -22.19 37.02
C GLY A 128 -6.76 -23.03 36.70
N PHE A 129 -7.35 -22.85 35.50
CA PHE A 129 -8.46 -23.68 35.02
C PHE A 129 -8.03 -25.14 34.81
N LEU A 130 -6.86 -25.34 34.18
CA LEU A 130 -6.30 -26.64 33.88
C LEU A 130 -6.22 -27.48 35.15
N LEU A 131 -5.54 -26.99 36.20
CA LEU A 131 -5.40 -27.71 37.48
C LEU A 131 -6.75 -28.16 38.08
N LYS A 132 -7.77 -27.31 38.02
CA LYS A 132 -9.10 -27.60 38.55
C LYS A 132 -9.85 -28.62 37.69
N PHE A 133 -9.78 -28.50 36.37
CA PHE A 133 -10.34 -29.46 35.42
C PHE A 133 -9.75 -30.87 35.66
N MET A 134 -8.45 -30.95 35.94
CA MET A 134 -7.76 -32.23 36.22
C MET A 134 -8.22 -32.85 37.54
N GLN A 135 -8.49 -32.02 38.55
CA GLN A 135 -8.98 -32.45 39.87
C GLN A 135 -10.49 -32.78 39.88
N THR A 136 -11.24 -32.39 38.84
CA THR A 136 -12.69 -32.62 38.75
C THR A 136 -13.02 -34.10 38.59
N SER A 137 -12.18 -34.85 37.86
CA SER A 137 -12.29 -36.31 37.77
C SER A 137 -11.47 -36.99 38.86
N LYS A 138 -12.03 -37.09 40.08
CA LYS A 138 -11.36 -37.76 41.22
C LYS A 138 -10.91 -39.19 40.87
N LYS A 139 -11.70 -39.93 40.08
CA LYS A 139 -11.36 -41.28 39.62
C LYS A 139 -10.10 -41.31 38.75
N SER A 140 -9.87 -40.29 37.91
CA SER A 140 -8.69 -40.20 37.05
C SER A 140 -7.48 -39.62 37.79
N TYR A 141 -7.72 -38.61 38.64
CA TYR A 141 -6.68 -37.94 39.42
C TYR A 141 -5.96 -38.89 40.38
N TYR A 142 -6.70 -39.74 41.10
CA TYR A 142 -6.14 -40.68 42.08
C TYR A 142 -5.77 -42.06 41.48
N LYS A 143 -5.87 -42.25 40.16
CA LYS A 143 -5.54 -43.54 39.53
C LYS A 143 -4.04 -43.68 39.33
N GLY A 144 -3.44 -44.63 40.05
CA GLY A 144 -2.04 -45.02 39.85
C GLY A 144 -1.07 -43.85 40.02
N LEU A 145 -0.22 -43.62 39.00
CA LEU A 145 0.81 -42.58 39.02
C LEU A 145 0.31 -41.18 38.65
N ASN A 146 -0.96 -41.03 38.25
CA ASN A 146 -1.51 -39.75 37.77
C ASN A 146 -1.36 -38.63 38.81
N VAL A 147 -1.48 -38.95 40.10
CA VAL A 147 -1.31 -37.98 41.19
C VAL A 147 0.10 -37.37 41.23
N PHE A 148 1.14 -38.14 40.89
CA PHE A 148 2.52 -37.65 40.84
C PHE A 148 2.74 -36.77 39.61
N VAL A 149 2.22 -37.18 38.45
CA VAL A 149 2.27 -36.39 37.20
C VAL A 149 1.57 -35.05 37.39
N TRP A 150 0.37 -35.02 37.97
CA TRP A 150 -0.36 -33.78 38.21
C TRP A 150 0.31 -32.88 39.25
N ARG A 151 0.97 -33.45 40.25
CA ARG A 151 1.77 -32.68 41.21
C ARG A 151 2.97 -32.02 40.53
N GLN A 152 3.63 -32.71 39.60
CA GLN A 152 4.73 -32.12 38.80
C GLN A 152 4.25 -30.97 37.91
N VAL A 153 3.10 -31.14 37.24
CA VAL A 153 2.48 -30.07 36.43
C VAL A 153 2.12 -28.85 37.30
N SER A 154 1.51 -29.08 38.46
CA SER A 154 1.17 -27.99 39.40
C SER A 154 2.40 -27.29 39.95
N ALA A 155 3.48 -28.02 40.21
CA ALA A 155 4.70 -27.45 40.80
C ALA A 155 5.43 -26.45 39.89
N LYS A 156 5.17 -26.50 38.57
CA LYS A 156 5.77 -25.63 37.55
C LYS A 156 4.72 -24.82 36.79
N ILE A 157 3.49 -24.73 37.30
CA ILE A 157 2.37 -24.14 36.55
C ILE A 157 2.57 -22.63 36.32
N ASN A 158 3.19 -21.91 37.27
CA ASN A 158 3.37 -20.46 37.16
C ASN A 158 4.46 -20.11 36.15
N SER A 159 5.59 -20.82 36.14
CA SER A 159 6.60 -20.69 35.09
C SER A 159 6.06 -21.13 33.74
N THR A 160 5.27 -22.20 33.68
CA THR A 160 4.71 -22.72 32.43
C THR A 160 3.80 -21.72 31.73
N TYR A 161 2.87 -21.05 32.43
CA TYR A 161 2.01 -20.06 31.77
C TYR A 161 2.78 -18.83 31.31
N LYS A 162 3.81 -18.39 32.06
CA LYS A 162 4.68 -17.27 31.65
C LYS A 162 5.41 -17.62 30.37
N MET A 163 6.01 -18.81 30.30
CA MET A 163 6.67 -19.31 29.09
C MET A 163 5.70 -19.37 27.91
N MET A 164 4.52 -19.94 28.10
CA MET A 164 3.52 -20.05 27.04
C MET A 164 3.05 -18.67 26.55
N SER A 165 2.89 -17.70 27.46
CA SER A 165 2.55 -16.32 27.10
C SER A 165 3.64 -15.68 26.24
N VAL A 166 4.91 -15.81 26.64
CA VAL A 166 6.05 -15.27 25.89
C VAL A 166 6.16 -15.92 24.51
N ILE A 167 6.02 -17.24 24.41
CA ILE A 167 6.05 -17.97 23.13
C ILE A 167 4.92 -17.49 22.22
N SER A 168 3.70 -17.33 22.75
CA SER A 168 2.56 -16.86 21.95
C SER A 168 2.74 -15.43 21.47
N ILE A 169 3.26 -14.53 22.33
CA ILE A 169 3.54 -13.14 21.94
C ILE A 169 4.65 -13.11 20.88
N MET A 170 5.71 -13.90 21.05
CA MET A 170 6.78 -14.02 20.07
C MET A 170 6.27 -14.54 18.72
N LEU A 171 5.37 -15.54 18.73
CA LEU A 171 4.71 -16.05 17.53
C LEU A 171 3.81 -14.99 16.87
N LEU A 172 3.07 -14.20 17.65
CA LEU A 172 2.26 -13.08 17.15
C LEU A 172 3.14 -12.09 16.37
N PHE A 173 4.26 -11.65 16.95
CA PHE A 173 5.17 -10.72 16.28
C PHE A 173 5.82 -11.35 15.04
N GLY A 174 6.26 -12.61 15.13
CA GLY A 174 6.87 -13.32 14.01
C GLY A 174 5.91 -13.48 12.83
N MET A 175 4.73 -14.07 13.07
CA MET A 175 3.72 -14.26 12.04
C MET A 175 3.13 -12.93 11.56
N GLY A 176 2.86 -11.99 12.46
CA GLY A 176 2.32 -10.68 12.13
C GLY A 176 3.25 -9.90 11.21
N THR A 177 4.56 -9.88 11.49
CA THR A 177 5.54 -9.21 10.63
C THR A 177 5.62 -9.87 9.25
N LEU A 178 5.63 -11.22 9.20
CA LEU A 178 5.65 -11.96 7.94
C LEU A 178 4.40 -11.69 7.08
N ILE A 179 3.21 -11.81 7.67
CA ILE A 179 1.94 -11.58 6.97
C ILE A 179 1.83 -10.11 6.52
N THR A 180 2.23 -9.17 7.38
CA THR A 180 2.24 -7.73 7.03
C THR A 180 3.18 -7.47 5.86
N GLY A 181 4.39 -8.05 5.87
CA GLY A 181 5.33 -7.94 4.75
C GLY A 181 4.75 -8.49 3.44
N PHE A 182 4.06 -9.63 3.49
CA PHE A 182 3.40 -10.19 2.30
C PHE A 182 2.24 -9.34 1.78
N ASN A 183 1.37 -8.87 2.67
CA ASN A 183 0.27 -7.99 2.28
C ASN A 183 0.77 -6.67 1.72
N LEU A 184 1.77 -6.05 2.35
CA LEU A 184 2.38 -4.82 1.85
C LEU A 184 2.98 -5.02 0.47
N ASN A 185 3.71 -6.11 0.23
CA ASN A 185 4.26 -6.38 -1.09
C ASN A 185 3.14 -6.61 -2.13
N SER A 186 2.11 -7.37 -1.78
CA SER A 186 0.97 -7.62 -2.68
C SER A 186 0.25 -6.32 -3.04
N VAL A 187 -0.11 -5.51 -2.03
CA VAL A 187 -0.79 -4.22 -2.24
C VAL A 187 0.08 -3.26 -3.01
N MET A 188 1.38 -3.18 -2.71
CA MET A 188 2.31 -2.31 -3.44
C MET A 188 2.45 -2.76 -4.90
N ASN A 189 2.56 -4.06 -5.17
CA ASN A 189 2.61 -4.57 -6.53
C ASN A 189 1.31 -4.33 -7.29
N GLU A 190 0.16 -4.46 -6.62
CA GLU A 190 -1.16 -4.15 -7.20
C GLU A 190 -1.30 -2.65 -7.49
N GLN A 191 -0.87 -1.78 -6.57
CA GLN A 191 -0.81 -0.33 -6.79
C GLN A 191 0.11 0.03 -7.96
N ILE A 192 1.33 -0.50 -7.98
CA ILE A 192 2.30 -0.30 -9.07
C ILE A 192 1.71 -0.79 -10.39
N SER A 193 1.16 -2.01 -10.43
CA SER A 193 0.51 -2.55 -11.64
C SER A 193 -0.72 -1.71 -12.03
N GLY A 194 -1.42 -1.13 -11.06
CA GLY A 194 -2.55 -0.21 -11.24
C GLY A 194 -2.12 1.15 -11.82
N MET A 195 -0.94 1.66 -11.47
CA MET A 195 -0.41 2.94 -11.96
C MET A 195 0.22 2.82 -13.35
N ILE A 196 0.78 1.66 -13.71
CA ILE A 196 1.51 1.48 -14.97
C ILE A 196 0.55 1.17 -16.13
N ALA A 197 0.51 2.06 -17.12
CA ALA A 197 -0.28 1.89 -18.34
C ALA A 197 0.55 1.36 -19.51
N ASN A 198 1.73 1.94 -19.69
CA ASN A 198 2.61 1.77 -20.84
C ASN A 198 4.06 1.55 -20.37
N ASP A 199 4.94 1.11 -21.26
CA ASP A 199 6.36 0.94 -20.91
C ASP A 199 7.01 2.29 -20.58
N ILE A 200 6.73 3.31 -21.37
CA ILE A 200 7.24 4.66 -21.13
C ILE A 200 6.10 5.67 -21.24
N SER A 201 6.07 6.60 -20.29
CA SER A 201 5.15 7.74 -20.27
C SER A 201 5.96 9.02 -20.05
N VAL A 202 5.84 9.97 -20.98
CA VAL A 202 6.46 11.30 -20.87
C VAL A 202 5.37 12.35 -20.83
N LYS A 203 5.27 13.09 -19.74
CA LYS A 203 4.30 14.16 -19.53
C LYS A 203 5.03 15.50 -19.57
N TYR A 204 4.53 16.44 -20.37
CA TYR A 204 4.99 17.83 -20.36
C TYR A 204 3.81 18.78 -20.49
N SER A 205 3.99 19.97 -19.91
CA SER A 205 2.98 21.01 -19.83
C SER A 205 3.53 22.28 -20.46
N TYR A 206 2.75 22.94 -21.32
CA TYR A 206 3.16 24.20 -21.95
C TYR A 206 1.99 25.17 -22.06
N PRO A 207 2.25 26.49 -22.07
CA PRO A 207 1.19 27.48 -22.20
C PRO A 207 0.44 27.39 -23.54
N ILE A 208 -0.89 27.52 -23.48
CA ILE A 208 -1.75 27.56 -24.67
C ILE A 208 -1.36 28.76 -25.55
N GLY A 209 -1.34 28.57 -26.88
CA GLY A 209 -0.96 29.61 -27.86
C GLY A 209 0.52 29.65 -28.27
N LYS A 210 1.41 28.94 -27.55
CA LYS A 210 2.80 28.67 -27.98
C LYS A 210 2.88 27.31 -28.69
N SER A 211 2.22 27.20 -29.84
CA SER A 211 2.07 25.95 -30.62
C SER A 211 3.38 25.41 -31.23
N THR A 212 4.48 26.15 -31.17
CA THR A 212 5.77 25.75 -31.75
C THR A 212 6.59 24.79 -30.88
N ILE A 213 6.12 24.44 -29.67
CA ILE A 213 6.85 23.61 -28.71
C ILE A 213 6.19 22.22 -28.49
N GLY A 214 5.04 21.93 -29.09
CA GLY A 214 4.48 20.55 -29.21
C GLY A 214 4.26 20.17 -30.68
N PRO A 215 3.85 18.94 -31.07
CA PRO A 215 3.95 17.58 -30.50
C PRO A 215 5.20 16.80 -31.00
N ASN A 216 6.10 17.44 -31.73
CA ASN A 216 7.25 16.80 -32.40
C ASN A 216 8.53 16.71 -31.54
N LEU A 217 8.41 16.80 -30.21
CA LEU A 217 9.57 16.74 -29.31
C LEU A 217 10.20 15.33 -29.23
N ILE A 218 9.39 14.31 -29.47
CA ILE A 218 9.77 12.90 -29.41
C ILE A 218 9.54 12.31 -30.79
N ASP A 219 10.59 11.74 -31.38
CA ASP A 219 10.46 10.95 -32.59
C ASP A 219 9.83 9.60 -32.24
N LEU A 220 8.54 9.47 -32.53
CA LEU A 220 7.78 8.24 -32.30
C LEU A 220 8.15 7.12 -33.29
N ASN A 221 8.97 7.41 -34.31
CA ASN A 221 9.41 6.42 -35.31
C ASN A 221 10.71 5.70 -34.94
N ASP A 222 11.19 5.82 -33.70
CA ASP A 222 12.35 5.07 -33.23
C ASP A 222 12.12 3.56 -33.36
N SER A 223 13.09 2.82 -33.90
CA SER A 223 12.97 1.38 -34.17
C SER A 223 12.78 0.53 -32.90
N ARG A 224 13.09 1.08 -31.72
CA ARG A 224 12.86 0.45 -30.41
C ARG A 224 11.42 0.57 -29.93
N ILE A 225 10.63 1.47 -30.52
CA ILE A 225 9.21 1.64 -30.20
C ILE A 225 8.39 0.63 -31.00
N LYS A 226 7.50 -0.09 -30.32
CA LYS A 226 6.55 -1.02 -30.95
C LYS A 226 5.28 -0.31 -31.39
N ASN A 227 4.72 0.50 -30.49
CA ASN A 227 3.60 1.39 -30.75
C ASN A 227 3.68 2.59 -29.81
N ALA A 228 3.17 3.71 -30.28
CA ALA A 228 3.09 4.93 -29.50
C ALA A 228 1.88 5.76 -29.90
N GLU A 229 1.35 6.47 -28.92
CA GLU A 229 0.25 7.41 -29.10
C GLU A 229 0.47 8.63 -28.21
N THR A 230 -0.19 9.73 -28.58
CA THR A 230 -0.19 10.96 -27.80
C THR A 230 -1.60 11.32 -27.35
N MET A 231 -1.73 11.72 -26.09
CA MET A 231 -2.95 12.25 -25.52
C MET A 231 -2.66 13.66 -25.00
N THR A 232 -3.46 14.62 -25.44
CA THR A 232 -3.38 16.01 -24.96
C THR A 232 -4.66 16.36 -24.23
N TYR A 233 -4.51 16.94 -23.03
CA TYR A 233 -5.60 17.53 -22.26
C TYR A 233 -5.22 18.96 -21.85
N TYR A 234 -6.22 19.74 -21.48
CA TYR A 234 -6.08 21.16 -21.12
C TYR A 234 -6.41 21.34 -19.65
N SER A 235 -5.55 22.04 -18.92
CA SER A 235 -5.70 22.26 -17.48
C SER A 235 -5.18 23.64 -17.09
N SER A 236 -5.45 24.05 -15.85
CA SER A 236 -4.98 25.29 -15.26
C SER A 236 -4.84 25.16 -13.75
N ALA A 237 -3.86 25.84 -13.17
CA ALA A 237 -3.63 25.87 -11.72
C ALA A 237 -4.82 26.39 -10.90
N ASN A 238 -5.77 27.10 -11.55
CA ASN A 238 -6.98 27.62 -10.90
C ASN A 238 -8.23 26.74 -11.13
N MET A 239 -8.13 25.67 -11.92
CA MET A 239 -9.24 24.75 -12.19
C MET A 239 -9.21 23.55 -11.24
N ARG A 240 -9.39 23.83 -9.96
CA ARG A 240 -9.53 22.79 -8.93
C ARG A 240 -10.93 22.23 -8.91
N PHE A 241 -11.07 20.99 -8.42
CA PHE A 241 -12.35 20.29 -8.36
C PHE A 241 -13.40 21.10 -7.57
N ASN A 242 -13.03 21.66 -6.43
CA ASN A 242 -13.91 22.51 -5.63
C ASN A 242 -14.31 23.81 -6.34
N VAL A 243 -13.48 24.36 -7.22
CA VAL A 243 -13.78 25.58 -7.99
C VAL A 243 -14.71 25.27 -9.14
N VAL A 244 -14.46 24.17 -9.86
CA VAL A 244 -15.25 23.77 -11.04
C VAL A 244 -16.62 23.23 -10.61
N PHE A 245 -16.68 22.50 -9.49
CA PHE A 245 -17.87 21.77 -9.04
C PHE A 245 -18.48 22.31 -7.75
N GLU A 246 -18.15 23.52 -7.33
CA GLU A 246 -18.61 24.12 -6.07
C GLU A 246 -20.13 23.98 -5.85
N LYS A 247 -20.92 24.22 -6.92
CA LYS A 247 -22.39 24.15 -6.90
C LYS A 247 -22.96 22.76 -6.63
N TYR A 248 -22.16 21.71 -6.80
CA TYR A 248 -22.58 20.30 -6.78
C TYR A 248 -21.95 19.50 -5.64
N ILE A 249 -21.01 20.07 -4.89
CA ILE A 249 -20.35 19.43 -3.74
C ILE A 249 -21.18 19.65 -2.46
N ASP A 250 -21.37 18.60 -1.67
CA ASP A 250 -21.91 18.74 -0.31
C ASP A 250 -20.82 19.30 0.63
N GLN A 251 -21.08 20.45 1.26
CA GLN A 251 -20.14 21.08 2.17
C GLN A 251 -19.84 20.25 3.43
N ASN A 252 -20.70 19.27 3.75
CA ASN A 252 -20.47 18.33 4.86
C ASN A 252 -19.74 17.05 4.43
N ASP A 253 -19.26 16.97 3.18
CA ASP A 253 -18.51 15.81 2.70
C ASP A 253 -17.16 15.70 3.43
N ALA A 254 -16.86 14.49 3.91
CA ALA A 254 -15.59 14.15 4.55
C ALA A 254 -14.38 14.34 3.62
N ASN A 255 -14.60 14.45 2.31
CA ASN A 255 -13.58 14.59 1.27
C ASN A 255 -13.31 16.03 0.83
N SER A 256 -13.86 17.05 1.53
CA SER A 256 -13.70 18.47 1.16
C SER A 256 -12.25 18.89 0.90
N PHE A 257 -11.30 18.37 1.69
CA PHE A 257 -9.86 18.61 1.48
C PHE A 257 -9.32 18.06 0.16
N MET A 258 -9.79 16.88 -0.29
CA MET A 258 -9.36 16.30 -1.56
C MET A 258 -9.83 17.17 -2.73
N TYR A 259 -11.07 17.64 -2.67
CA TYR A 259 -11.63 18.54 -3.69
C TYR A 259 -10.86 19.87 -3.80
N GLU A 260 -10.20 20.33 -2.74
CA GLU A 260 -9.36 21.53 -2.76
C GLU A 260 -8.01 21.35 -3.42
N ILE A 261 -7.49 20.12 -3.53
CA ILE A 261 -6.14 19.85 -4.06
C ILE A 261 -6.15 19.09 -5.39
N THR A 262 -7.32 18.62 -5.84
CA THR A 262 -7.47 17.89 -7.09
C THR A 262 -7.67 18.85 -8.27
N ASP A 263 -6.76 18.79 -9.24
CA ASP A 263 -6.86 19.55 -10.49
C ASP A 263 -7.87 18.90 -11.45
N VAL A 264 -8.49 19.73 -12.29
CA VAL A 264 -9.46 19.29 -13.32
C VAL A 264 -8.90 19.58 -14.70
N GLY A 265 -8.70 18.51 -15.48
CA GLY A 265 -8.32 18.58 -16.88
C GLY A 265 -9.50 18.35 -17.83
N PHE A 266 -9.40 18.89 -19.03
CA PHE A 266 -10.39 18.74 -20.10
C PHE A 266 -9.77 18.05 -21.30
N VAL A 267 -10.41 16.99 -21.80
CA VAL A 267 -9.87 16.21 -22.92
C VAL A 267 -10.96 15.85 -23.91
N SER A 268 -10.58 15.76 -25.18
CA SER A 268 -11.51 15.27 -26.18
C SER A 268 -11.65 13.76 -26.14
N VAL A 269 -12.83 13.26 -26.49
CA VAL A 269 -13.13 11.83 -26.56
C VAL A 269 -12.18 11.11 -27.51
N GLU A 270 -11.80 11.75 -28.62
CA GLU A 270 -10.84 11.19 -29.56
C GLU A 270 -9.46 11.00 -28.90
N ASN A 271 -8.93 12.04 -28.26
CA ASN A 271 -7.63 11.95 -27.57
C ASN A 271 -7.67 10.98 -26.39
N PHE A 272 -8.76 10.94 -25.63
CA PHE A 272 -8.94 9.97 -24.56
C PHE A 272 -8.97 8.52 -25.09
N ASN A 273 -9.61 8.28 -26.23
CA ASN A 273 -9.66 6.96 -26.84
C ASN A 273 -8.30 6.47 -27.34
N LYS A 274 -7.35 7.35 -27.70
CA LYS A 274 -5.97 6.95 -28.03
C LYS A 274 -5.29 6.23 -26.85
N ALA A 275 -5.46 6.76 -25.64
CA ALA A 275 -4.93 6.13 -24.43
C ALA A 275 -5.57 4.76 -24.16
N ARG A 276 -6.89 4.63 -24.39
CA ARG A 276 -7.62 3.36 -24.26
C ARG A 276 -7.13 2.32 -25.26
N ILE A 277 -6.92 2.69 -26.52
CA ILE A 277 -6.43 1.80 -27.57
C ILE A 277 -5.01 1.30 -27.24
N MET A 278 -4.11 2.16 -26.76
CA MET A 278 -2.77 1.76 -26.28
C MET A 278 -2.80 0.70 -25.16
N GLN A 279 -3.88 0.74 -24.36
CA GLN A 279 -4.12 -0.17 -23.26
C GLN A 279 -4.97 -1.39 -23.65
N ASN A 280 -5.30 -1.56 -24.93
CA ASN A 280 -6.21 -2.59 -25.44
C ASN A 280 -7.61 -2.55 -24.81
N LEU A 281 -8.09 -1.36 -24.46
CA LEU A 281 -9.45 -1.11 -23.97
C LEU A 281 -10.35 -0.64 -25.11
N GLU A 282 -11.63 -0.97 -25.04
CA GLU A 282 -12.62 -0.53 -26.03
C GLU A 282 -12.82 0.98 -25.99
N PRO A 283 -12.87 1.69 -27.14
CA PRO A 283 -13.15 3.12 -27.18
C PRO A 283 -14.51 3.46 -26.56
N ILE A 284 -14.59 4.64 -25.94
CA ILE A 284 -15.84 5.16 -25.39
C ILE A 284 -16.49 6.14 -26.38
N THR A 285 -17.79 6.35 -26.22
CA THR A 285 -18.54 7.32 -27.03
C THR A 285 -19.25 8.30 -26.12
N VAL A 286 -19.01 9.59 -26.32
CA VAL A 286 -19.73 10.69 -25.67
C VAL A 286 -20.37 11.53 -26.78
N GLY A 287 -21.70 11.67 -26.74
CA GLY A 287 -22.45 12.38 -27.78
C GLY A 287 -22.24 13.90 -27.72
N GLN A 288 -22.77 14.62 -28.72
CA GLN A 288 -22.79 16.09 -28.65
C GLN A 288 -23.65 16.56 -27.47
N GLY A 289 -23.17 17.59 -26.75
CA GLY A 289 -23.82 18.09 -25.54
C GLY A 289 -23.72 17.15 -24.34
N GLN A 290 -22.90 16.10 -24.41
CA GLN A 290 -22.64 15.19 -23.30
C GLN A 290 -21.19 15.31 -22.81
N PHE A 291 -20.97 14.95 -21.55
CA PHE A 291 -19.63 14.77 -20.98
C PHE A 291 -19.56 13.49 -20.14
N ALA A 292 -18.36 12.94 -20.02
CA ALA A 292 -18.03 11.89 -19.07
C ALA A 292 -16.91 12.40 -18.14
N VAL A 293 -16.74 11.75 -16.99
CA VAL A 293 -15.69 12.10 -16.02
C VAL A 293 -14.97 10.83 -15.63
N ILE A 294 -13.64 10.90 -15.61
CA ILE A 294 -12.79 9.91 -14.95
C ILE A 294 -12.21 10.58 -13.71
N ALA A 295 -12.40 9.95 -12.55
CA ALA A 295 -11.93 10.45 -11.28
C ALA A 295 -11.18 9.32 -10.56
N PRO A 296 -9.93 9.07 -10.99
CA PRO A 296 -9.12 7.98 -10.48
C PRO A 296 -8.47 8.38 -9.15
N ILE A 297 -9.26 8.91 -8.21
CA ILE A 297 -8.80 9.04 -6.84
C ILE A 297 -8.62 7.63 -6.32
N GLN A 298 -7.37 7.23 -6.13
CA GLN A 298 -7.04 5.97 -5.45
C GLN A 298 -7.73 6.01 -4.09
N GLN A 299 -8.71 5.13 -3.92
CA GLN A 299 -9.50 4.98 -2.70
C GLN A 299 -8.56 4.84 -1.50
N MET A 300 -8.31 5.93 -0.79
CA MET A 300 -7.75 5.89 0.56
C MET A 300 -8.89 5.52 1.52
N GLY A 301 -9.39 4.29 1.37
CA GLY A 301 -10.33 3.66 2.28
C GLY A 301 -11.74 3.43 1.72
N PRO A 302 -12.49 2.49 2.33
CA PRO A 302 -13.81 2.05 1.86
C PRO A 302 -14.92 3.12 1.94
N GLU A 303 -14.64 4.29 2.51
CA GLU A 303 -15.59 5.42 2.68
C GLU A 303 -15.31 6.61 1.76
N THR A 304 -14.31 6.52 0.87
CA THR A 304 -14.03 7.59 -0.10
C THR A 304 -15.04 7.53 -1.26
N ILE A 305 -15.91 8.54 -1.34
CA ILE A 305 -16.85 8.73 -2.44
C ILE A 305 -16.03 9.18 -3.66
N SER A 306 -16.18 8.50 -4.81
CA SER A 306 -15.48 8.93 -6.02
C SER A 306 -16.04 10.29 -6.43
N PRO A 307 -15.22 11.27 -6.87
CA PRO A 307 -15.75 12.52 -7.42
C PRO A 307 -16.74 12.32 -8.57
N SER A 308 -16.68 11.16 -9.24
CA SER A 308 -17.67 10.76 -10.25
C SER A 308 -19.08 10.48 -9.70
N ASP A 309 -19.22 10.09 -8.43
CA ASP A 309 -20.51 9.78 -7.79
C ASP A 309 -21.36 11.04 -7.52
N ILE A 310 -20.76 12.24 -7.61
CA ILE A 310 -21.46 13.52 -7.57
C ILE A 310 -22.39 13.67 -8.79
N PHE A 311 -22.02 13.07 -9.93
CA PHE A 311 -22.78 13.17 -11.16
C PHE A 311 -23.82 12.06 -11.29
N LYS A 312 -25.09 12.44 -11.44
CA LYS A 312 -26.18 11.51 -11.73
C LYS A 312 -26.35 11.39 -13.23
N ASP A 313 -26.42 10.16 -13.73
CA ASP A 313 -26.54 9.87 -15.15
C ASP A 313 -27.76 10.57 -15.77
N GLY A 314 -27.56 11.23 -16.91
CA GLY A 314 -28.60 12.00 -17.61
C GLY A 314 -28.90 13.40 -17.06
N ASN A 315 -28.35 13.79 -15.90
CA ASN A 315 -28.51 15.16 -15.40
C ASN A 315 -27.66 16.16 -16.19
N THR A 316 -28.16 17.38 -16.31
CA THR A 316 -27.45 18.49 -16.94
C THR A 316 -26.71 19.30 -15.90
N TYR A 317 -25.47 19.65 -16.24
CA TYR A 317 -24.57 20.41 -15.40
C TYR A 317 -24.00 21.57 -16.23
N ASP A 318 -23.89 22.73 -15.59
CA ASP A 318 -23.26 23.92 -16.16
C ASP A 318 -21.74 23.82 -16.02
N PHE A 319 -21.04 23.81 -17.15
CA PHE A 319 -19.58 23.80 -17.29
C PHE A 319 -19.14 24.99 -18.14
N ALA A 320 -18.42 25.94 -17.55
CA ALA A 320 -17.86 27.08 -18.27
C ALA A 320 -18.89 27.78 -19.21
N ASN A 321 -20.11 28.02 -18.71
CA ASN A 321 -21.25 28.59 -19.43
C ASN A 321 -21.85 27.69 -20.53
N GLN A 322 -21.62 26.37 -20.47
CA GLN A 322 -22.26 25.38 -21.32
C GLN A 322 -23.05 24.38 -20.48
N ASN A 323 -24.30 24.12 -20.89
CA ASN A 323 -25.11 23.08 -20.28
C ASN A 323 -24.81 21.73 -20.96
N LEU A 324 -24.13 20.84 -20.24
CA LEU A 324 -23.76 19.50 -20.73
C LEU A 324 -24.42 18.42 -19.89
N SER A 325 -24.88 17.35 -20.53
CA SER A 325 -25.47 16.18 -19.86
C SER A 325 -24.40 15.19 -19.45
N TYR A 326 -24.40 14.75 -18.19
CA TYR A 326 -23.50 13.69 -17.73
C TYR A 326 -23.92 12.36 -18.36
N LYS A 327 -22.93 11.61 -18.87
CA LYS A 327 -23.08 10.24 -19.33
C LYS A 327 -22.16 9.34 -18.52
N LYS A 328 -22.75 8.44 -17.73
CA LYS A 328 -21.99 7.40 -17.04
C LYS A 328 -21.47 6.40 -18.07
N VAL A 329 -20.15 6.21 -18.06
CA VAL A 329 -19.46 5.27 -18.94
C VAL A 329 -18.95 4.09 -18.11
N GLN A 330 -19.32 2.87 -18.50
CA GLN A 330 -18.82 1.67 -17.84
C GLN A 330 -17.31 1.53 -18.06
N ASP A 331 -16.60 1.07 -17.03
CA ASP A 331 -15.15 0.79 -17.10
C ASP A 331 -14.28 1.99 -17.51
N ILE A 332 -14.75 3.22 -17.29
CA ILE A 332 -13.97 4.43 -17.59
C ILE A 332 -12.71 4.50 -16.70
N GLU A 333 -12.85 4.15 -15.42
CA GLU A 333 -11.79 4.11 -14.39
C GLU A 333 -10.71 3.04 -14.65
N LYS A 334 -10.94 2.10 -15.58
CA LYS A 334 -9.87 1.18 -16.01
C LYS A 334 -8.82 1.86 -16.89
N THR A 335 -9.12 3.06 -17.39
CA THR A 335 -8.20 3.83 -18.25
C THR A 335 -7.15 4.52 -17.41
N LYS A 336 -5.88 4.22 -17.66
CA LYS A 336 -4.77 4.89 -16.99
C LYS A 336 -4.25 6.01 -17.88
N ILE A 337 -4.08 7.20 -17.34
CA ILE A 337 -3.70 8.37 -18.14
C ILE A 337 -2.18 8.42 -18.36
N ASP A 338 -1.42 8.16 -17.31
CA ASP A 338 0.04 8.05 -17.35
C ASP A 338 0.53 6.94 -16.41
N ASN A 339 1.85 6.82 -16.27
CA ASN A 339 2.52 5.81 -15.43
C ASN A 339 2.70 6.24 -13.95
N ASN A 340 2.13 7.36 -13.52
CA ASN A 340 2.22 7.84 -12.13
C ASN A 340 0.94 7.57 -11.33
N GLY A 341 -0.12 7.11 -12.00
CA GLY A 341 -1.47 7.26 -11.47
C GLY A 341 -1.97 8.68 -11.73
N ASN A 342 -3.25 8.80 -12.04
CA ASN A 342 -3.84 10.09 -12.39
C ASN A 342 -4.37 10.76 -11.12
N ASP A 343 -3.73 11.85 -10.69
CA ASP A 343 -4.21 12.69 -9.59
C ASP A 343 -5.25 13.72 -10.08
N ASP A 344 -5.34 13.93 -11.40
CA ASP A 344 -6.22 14.91 -12.02
C ASP A 344 -7.58 14.27 -12.35
N VAL A 345 -8.67 14.98 -12.11
CA VAL A 345 -9.98 14.60 -12.64
C VAL A 345 -10.05 15.03 -14.09
N LEU A 346 -10.31 14.11 -15.03
CA LEU A 346 -10.47 14.47 -16.44
C LEU A 346 -11.94 14.48 -16.84
N VAL A 347 -12.37 15.60 -17.42
CA VAL A 347 -13.67 15.77 -18.06
C VAL A 347 -13.51 15.50 -19.55
N ILE A 348 -14.24 14.50 -20.04
CA ILE A 348 -14.16 13.99 -21.41
C ILE A 348 -15.38 14.44 -22.19
N MET A 349 -15.16 15.10 -23.32
CA MET A 349 -16.23 15.66 -24.15
C MET A 349 -15.87 15.68 -25.64
N ASN A 350 -16.80 16.06 -26.50
CA ASN A 350 -16.53 16.20 -27.93
C ASN A 350 -15.63 17.42 -28.22
N ASP A 351 -14.87 17.39 -29.31
CA ASP A 351 -13.95 18.48 -29.70
C ASP A 351 -14.64 19.83 -29.82
N ASN A 352 -15.89 19.89 -30.31
CA ASN A 352 -16.64 21.15 -30.40
C ASN A 352 -16.89 21.76 -29.01
N ALA A 353 -17.25 20.93 -28.02
CA ALA A 353 -17.50 21.40 -26.67
C ALA A 353 -16.18 21.83 -26.00
N LEU A 354 -15.12 21.04 -26.19
CA LEU A 354 -13.78 21.34 -25.69
C LEU A 354 -13.26 22.66 -26.26
N GLN A 355 -13.36 22.87 -27.57
CA GLN A 355 -12.89 24.08 -28.23
C GLN A 355 -13.62 25.31 -27.71
N ASN A 356 -14.95 25.22 -27.51
CA ASN A 356 -15.70 26.31 -26.90
C ASN A 356 -15.20 26.63 -25.48
N ILE A 357 -14.80 25.64 -24.67
CA ILE A 357 -14.23 25.88 -23.33
C ILE A 357 -12.85 26.53 -23.45
N VAL A 358 -12.00 26.04 -24.36
CA VAL A 358 -10.67 26.62 -24.63
C VAL A 358 -10.78 28.08 -25.10
N ASP A 359 -11.75 28.40 -25.95
CA ASP A 359 -11.93 29.74 -26.53
C ASP A 359 -12.64 30.72 -25.57
N SER A 360 -13.56 30.23 -24.73
CA SER A 360 -14.35 31.07 -23.82
C SER A 360 -13.70 31.30 -22.45
N ASN A 361 -12.70 30.50 -22.10
CA ASN A 361 -12.13 30.48 -20.77
C ASN A 361 -10.66 30.88 -20.79
N ASP A 362 -10.41 32.19 -20.62
CA ASP A 362 -9.06 32.76 -20.44
C ASP A 362 -8.29 32.12 -19.27
N ALA A 363 -8.98 31.37 -18.38
CA ALA A 363 -8.36 30.66 -17.28
C ALA A 363 -7.68 29.34 -17.69
N LEU A 364 -7.95 28.76 -18.87
CA LEU A 364 -7.17 27.62 -19.38
C LEU A 364 -5.82 28.13 -19.84
N THR A 365 -4.77 27.84 -19.07
CA THR A 365 -3.43 28.36 -19.34
C THR A 365 -2.50 27.34 -19.93
N SER A 366 -2.75 26.04 -19.70
CA SER A 366 -1.77 24.99 -19.98
C SER A 366 -2.38 23.84 -20.79
N SER A 367 -1.67 23.44 -21.84
CA SER A 367 -1.89 22.16 -22.52
C SER A 367 -0.87 21.15 -22.05
N VAL A 368 -1.35 20.02 -21.58
CA VAL A 368 -0.55 18.91 -21.08
C VAL A 368 -0.60 17.79 -22.12
N THR A 369 0.56 17.37 -22.62
CA THR A 369 0.66 16.25 -23.56
C THR A 369 1.41 15.10 -22.94
N ILE A 370 0.84 13.92 -23.10
CA ILE A 370 1.39 12.65 -22.63
C ILE A 370 1.75 11.81 -23.85
N HIS A 371 3.02 11.43 -23.93
CA HIS A 371 3.53 10.47 -24.90
C HIS A 371 3.56 9.10 -24.25
N MET A 372 2.78 8.18 -24.81
CA MET A 372 2.67 6.81 -24.36
C MET A 372 3.40 5.93 -25.36
N MET A 373 4.32 5.09 -24.89
CA MET A 373 5.13 4.22 -25.75
C MET A 373 5.23 2.83 -25.14
N ASN A 374 5.05 1.79 -25.95
CA ASN A 374 5.50 0.44 -25.62
C ASN A 374 6.71 0.07 -26.48
N THR A 375 7.71 -0.56 -25.89
CA THR A 375 8.98 -0.88 -26.54
C THR A 375 8.96 -2.28 -27.14
N GLN A 376 9.90 -2.54 -28.04
CA GLN A 376 10.11 -3.88 -28.60
C GLN A 376 10.66 -4.81 -27.51
N PRO A 377 10.32 -6.11 -27.55
CA PRO A 377 10.88 -7.09 -26.62
C PRO A 377 12.42 -7.07 -26.63
N GLY A 378 13.03 -7.03 -25.45
CA GLY A 378 14.49 -6.99 -25.30
C GLY A 378 15.11 -5.58 -25.29
N THR A 379 14.30 -4.53 -25.42
CA THR A 379 14.76 -3.15 -25.24
C THR A 379 15.09 -2.90 -23.76
N ASP A 380 16.29 -2.38 -23.47
CA ASP A 380 16.59 -1.85 -22.13
C ASP A 380 15.90 -0.49 -21.98
N ASN A 381 14.72 -0.49 -21.33
CA ASN A 381 13.96 0.74 -21.11
C ASN A 381 14.74 1.77 -20.30
N LYS A 382 15.73 1.40 -19.47
CA LYS A 382 16.55 2.38 -18.71
C LYS A 382 17.57 3.08 -19.59
N GLU A 383 18.17 2.36 -20.53
CA GLU A 383 19.07 2.97 -21.50
C GLU A 383 18.30 3.85 -22.48
N PHE A 384 17.17 3.35 -23.00
CA PHE A 384 16.32 4.11 -23.90
C PHE A 384 15.78 5.39 -23.23
N ALA A 385 15.33 5.27 -21.99
CA ALA A 385 14.98 6.38 -21.11
C ALA A 385 16.05 7.47 -21.02
N LYS A 386 17.29 7.07 -20.77
CA LYS A 386 18.43 7.99 -20.67
C LYS A 386 18.68 8.69 -22.00
N ALA A 387 18.66 7.94 -23.11
CA ALA A 387 18.81 8.49 -24.45
C ALA A 387 17.69 9.49 -24.79
N LEU A 388 16.45 9.17 -24.43
CA LEU A 388 15.28 10.03 -24.63
C LEU A 388 15.42 11.35 -23.84
N ARG A 389 15.84 11.28 -22.57
CA ARG A 389 16.13 12.48 -21.76
C ARG A 389 17.21 13.34 -22.40
N THR A 390 18.30 12.75 -22.87
CA THR A 390 19.38 13.49 -23.54
C THR A 390 18.90 14.13 -24.84
N SER A 391 18.12 13.41 -25.66
CA SER A 391 17.56 13.94 -26.91
C SER A 391 16.64 15.13 -26.65
N ILE A 392 15.77 15.02 -25.65
CA ILE A 392 14.88 16.09 -25.22
C ILE A 392 15.71 17.28 -24.74
N ALA A 393 16.63 17.10 -23.79
CA ALA A 393 17.50 18.17 -23.29
C ALA A 393 18.27 18.88 -24.42
N THR A 394 18.82 18.14 -25.39
CA THR A 394 19.53 18.72 -26.55
C THR A 394 18.61 19.53 -27.46
N HIS A 395 17.35 19.13 -27.61
CA HIS A 395 16.36 19.90 -28.37
C HIS A 395 16.04 21.25 -27.69
N TYR A 396 16.11 21.29 -26.35
CA TYR A 396 15.78 22.46 -25.53
C TYR A 396 16.98 23.37 -25.23
N ASP A 397 18.20 22.87 -25.06
CA ASP A 397 19.40 23.71 -24.91
C ASP A 397 19.63 24.62 -26.13
N ASN A 398 19.12 24.24 -27.30
CA ASN A 398 19.18 25.04 -28.53
C ASN A 398 18.07 26.10 -28.65
N LYS A 399 17.11 26.14 -27.72
CA LYS A 399 15.98 27.09 -27.68
C LYS A 399 15.73 27.47 -26.23
N GLU A 400 16.25 28.60 -25.77
CA GLU A 400 16.07 29.18 -24.41
C GLU A 400 14.70 28.87 -23.77
N VAL A 401 14.61 27.75 -23.06
CA VAL A 401 13.39 27.28 -22.41
C VAL A 401 13.81 26.83 -21.01
N GLY A 402 13.22 27.44 -19.99
CA GLY A 402 13.54 27.16 -18.60
C GLY A 402 13.15 25.75 -18.16
N ASP A 403 13.78 25.29 -17.07
CA ASP A 403 13.58 23.98 -16.44
C ASP A 403 12.12 23.67 -16.06
N ASP A 404 11.24 24.69 -16.04
CA ASP A 404 9.85 24.62 -15.54
C ASP A 404 8.82 24.00 -16.51
N MET A 405 9.21 23.57 -17.72
CA MET A 405 8.26 23.00 -18.71
C MET A 405 8.12 21.47 -18.68
N PHE A 406 8.92 20.80 -17.86
CA PHE A 406 8.85 19.35 -17.68
C PHE A 406 8.30 19.01 -16.31
N ASP A 407 7.07 18.52 -16.27
CA ASP A 407 6.51 18.00 -15.03
C ASP A 407 7.27 16.73 -14.64
N TYR A 408 7.15 15.62 -15.39
CA TYR A 408 7.77 14.35 -15.00
C TYR A 408 7.98 13.38 -16.17
N MET A 409 9.04 12.55 -16.07
CA MET A 409 9.31 11.45 -17.00
C MET A 409 9.37 10.13 -16.25
N TYR A 410 8.33 9.30 -16.42
CA TYR A 410 8.18 8.02 -15.74
C TYR A 410 8.60 6.89 -16.67
N PHE A 411 9.64 6.18 -16.25
CA PHE A 411 10.07 4.97 -16.91
C PHE A 411 9.58 3.79 -16.12
N VAL A 412 8.88 2.92 -16.82
CA VAL A 412 8.49 1.66 -16.26
C VAL A 412 9.12 0.58 -17.10
N THR A 413 9.66 -0.42 -16.42
CA THR A 413 10.07 -1.66 -17.05
C THR A 413 8.94 -2.65 -16.79
N PRO A 414 7.87 -2.70 -17.60
CA PRO A 414 6.92 -3.78 -17.48
C PRO A 414 7.63 -5.03 -18.00
N HIS A 415 8.16 -5.84 -17.09
CA HIS A 415 8.76 -7.10 -17.49
C HIS A 415 7.69 -8.14 -17.90
N LYS A 416 6.40 -7.82 -17.73
CA LYS A 416 5.25 -8.61 -18.21
C LYS A 416 4.04 -7.73 -18.47
N ARG A 417 3.59 -7.69 -19.72
CA ARG A 417 2.16 -7.88 -20.02
C ARG A 417 1.96 -9.38 -20.23
#